data_AF-G0U506-F1
#
_entry.id   AF-G0U506-F1
#
_cell.length_a   1.000
_cell.length_b   1.000
_cell.length_c   1.000
_cell.angle_alpha   90.00
_cell.angle_beta   90.00
_cell.angle_gamma   90.00
#
_symmetry.space_group_name_H-M   'P 1'
#
loop_
_entity.id
_entity.type
_entity.pdbx_description
1 polymer ?
#
loop_
_entity_poly.entity_id
_entity_poly.type
_entity_poly.pdbx_seq_one_letter_code
_entity_poly.pdbx_strand_id
1 'polypeptide(L)'
;MEASEQKRFGFKRTRKEVLQLRKIEKQHKWDIALDRCDISRLRNEFEELRRASFRAPRQNERKRLIERMIHDIEKRKTCADNEDKRREPLVSAATEKSSGLPCGDSDDTLLPSCIDISLPVAFAAKPDHFVPRTVRISCCISDSIDERRKRAKVEEETLLSIDTVGNALDDFFDSL
;
A
#
# COMPACT_ATOMS: atom_id res chain seq x y z
N MET A 1 17.48 -20.07 -15.19
CA MET A 1 17.77 -19.11 -16.27
C MET A 1 17.39 -17.73 -15.78
N GLU A 2 18.39 -16.93 -15.43
CA GLU A 2 18.24 -15.55 -14.96
C GLU A 2 17.90 -14.69 -16.18
N ALA A 3 16.70 -14.08 -16.20
CA ALA A 3 16.35 -13.12 -17.24
C ALA A 3 17.27 -11.91 -17.06
N SER A 4 18.33 -11.85 -17.87
CA SER A 4 19.28 -10.75 -17.87
C SER A 4 18.51 -9.44 -18.03
N GLU A 5 18.49 -8.66 -16.95
CA GLU A 5 17.93 -7.33 -16.91
C GLU A 5 18.55 -6.52 -18.05
N GLN A 6 17.82 -6.36 -19.16
CA GLN A 6 18.28 -5.65 -20.36
C GLN A 6 18.86 -4.28 -19.97
N LYS A 7 20.19 -4.26 -19.98
CA LYS A 7 21.05 -3.13 -19.65
C LYS A 7 20.91 -2.12 -20.78
N ARG A 8 20.30 -0.96 -20.52
CA ARG A 8 20.39 0.16 -21.47
C ARG A 8 21.77 0.79 -21.32
N PHE A 9 22.56 0.75 -22.39
CA PHE A 9 23.84 1.46 -22.53
C PHE A 9 24.94 1.10 -21.51
N GLY A 10 24.97 -0.15 -21.03
CA GLY A 10 26.03 -0.63 -20.12
C GLY A 10 25.88 -0.19 -18.65
N PHE A 11 25.01 0.78 -18.36
CA PHE A 11 24.68 1.22 -17.00
C PHE A 11 23.76 0.23 -16.28
N LYS A 12 24.01 0.00 -14.99
CA LYS A 12 23.08 -0.74 -14.13
C LYS A 12 21.78 0.06 -14.02
N ARG A 13 20.64 -0.62 -14.06
CA ARG A 13 19.33 0.02 -13.86
C ARG A 13 19.27 0.72 -12.52
N THR A 14 18.62 1.88 -12.48
CA THR A 14 18.42 2.60 -11.22
C THR A 14 17.42 1.84 -10.34
N ARG A 15 17.47 2.02 -9.01
CA ARG A 15 16.51 1.40 -8.09
C ARG A 15 15.05 1.74 -8.45
N LYS A 16 14.81 2.96 -8.95
CA LYS A 16 13.49 3.42 -9.39
C LYS A 16 13.01 2.62 -10.61
N GLU A 17 13.85 2.44 -11.62
CA GLU A 17 13.54 1.62 -12.81
C GLU A 17 13.23 0.17 -12.42
N VAL A 18 14.02 -0.43 -11.54
CA VAL A 18 13.79 -1.82 -11.10
C VAL A 18 12.44 -1.96 -10.40
N LEU A 19 12.06 -1.01 -9.53
CA LEU A 19 10.77 -1.03 -8.86
C LEU A 19 9.60 -0.82 -9.84
N GLN A 20 9.76 0.07 -10.83
CA GLN A 20 8.76 0.28 -11.87
C GLN A 20 8.55 -0.97 -12.71
N LEU A 21 9.63 -1.62 -13.17
CA LEU A 21 9.56 -2.87 -13.92
C LEU A 21 8.86 -3.98 -13.13
N ARG A 22 9.21 -4.14 -11.85
CA ARG A 22 8.53 -5.11 -10.98
C ARG A 22 7.04 -4.81 -10.81
N LYS A 23 6.66 -3.53 -10.75
CA LYS A 23 5.24 -3.13 -10.68
C LYS A 23 4.50 -3.49 -11.96
N ILE A 24 5.09 -3.18 -13.12
CA ILE A 24 4.53 -3.51 -14.43
C ILE A 24 4.41 -5.03 -14.59
N GLU A 25 5.44 -5.78 -14.22
CA GLU A 25 5.42 -7.24 -14.31
C GLU A 25 4.35 -7.86 -13.40
N LYS A 26 4.21 -7.37 -12.17
CA LYS A 26 3.14 -7.81 -11.25
C LYS A 26 1.76 -7.51 -11.83
N GLN A 27 1.57 -6.33 -12.39
CA GLN A 27 0.32 -5.94 -13.03
C GLN A 27 0.03 -6.87 -14.22
N HIS A 28 1.00 -7.08 -15.11
CA HIS A 28 0.85 -7.96 -16.26
C HIS A 28 0.51 -9.40 -15.86
N LYS A 29 1.16 -9.94 -14.82
CA LYS A 29 0.82 -11.28 -14.28
C LYS A 29 -0.60 -11.33 -13.73
N TRP A 30 -1.04 -10.26 -13.06
CA TRP A 30 -2.40 -10.13 -12.59
C TRP A 30 -3.39 -10.07 -13.75
N ASP A 31 -3.07 -9.32 -14.79
CA ASP A 31 -3.90 -9.18 -15.99
C ASP A 31 -4.11 -10.53 -16.67
N ILE A 32 -3.03 -11.30 -16.90
CA ILE A 32 -3.11 -12.67 -17.41
C ILE A 32 -3.96 -13.56 -16.52
N ALA A 33 -3.85 -13.44 -15.20
CA ALA A 33 -4.63 -14.24 -14.27
C ALA A 33 -6.13 -13.92 -14.39
N LEU A 34 -6.50 -12.66 -14.54
CA LEU A 34 -7.89 -12.26 -14.77
C LEU A 34 -8.42 -12.79 -16.11
N ASP A 35 -7.63 -12.74 -17.17
CA ASP A 35 -8.05 -13.16 -18.52
C ASP A 35 -8.32 -14.67 -18.61
N ARG A 36 -7.67 -15.47 -17.76
CA ARG A 36 -7.88 -16.93 -17.68
C ARG A 36 -9.11 -17.33 -16.88
N CYS A 37 -9.69 -16.41 -16.11
CA CYS A 37 -10.78 -16.74 -15.19
C CYS A 37 -12.15 -16.45 -15.78
N ASP A 38 -13.07 -17.39 -15.61
CA ASP A 38 -14.48 -17.19 -15.92
C ASP A 38 -15.17 -16.47 -14.75
N ILE A 39 -15.71 -15.29 -15.02
CA ILE A 39 -16.43 -14.47 -14.03
C ILE A 39 -17.61 -15.22 -13.41
N SER A 40 -18.28 -16.08 -14.18
CA SER A 40 -19.46 -16.82 -13.71
C SER A 40 -19.07 -17.83 -12.64
N ARG A 41 -17.94 -18.52 -12.85
CA ARG A 41 -17.37 -19.46 -11.87
C ARG A 41 -16.91 -18.75 -10.60
N LEU A 42 -16.25 -17.59 -10.76
CA LEU A 42 -15.81 -16.78 -9.61
C LEU A 42 -17.00 -16.30 -8.77
N ARG A 43 -18.10 -15.87 -9.41
CA ARG A 43 -19.32 -15.46 -8.70
C ARG A 43 -19.97 -16.61 -7.94
N ASN A 44 -20.02 -17.80 -8.54
CA ASN A 44 -20.54 -19.00 -7.88
C ASN A 44 -19.69 -19.37 -6.65
N GLU A 45 -18.36 -19.44 -6.80
CA GLU A 45 -17.44 -19.73 -5.70
C GLU A 45 -17.55 -18.66 -4.59
N PHE A 46 -17.68 -17.39 -4.96
CA PHE A 46 -17.85 -16.30 -3.99
C PHE A 46 -19.14 -16.47 -3.17
N GLU A 47 -20.25 -16.84 -3.81
CA GLU A 47 -21.53 -17.06 -3.13
C GLU A 47 -21.54 -18.33 -2.28
N GLU A 48 -20.93 -19.41 -2.74
CA GLU A 48 -20.72 -20.62 -1.94
C GLU A 48 -19.91 -20.32 -0.69
N LEU A 49 -18.78 -19.63 -0.86
CA LEU A 49 -17.99 -19.17 0.26
C LEU A 49 -18.86 -18.30 1.14
N ARG A 50 -19.55 -17.27 0.61
CA ARG A 50 -20.42 -16.33 1.35
C ARG A 50 -21.48 -17.03 2.20
N ARG A 51 -22.08 -18.11 1.72
CA ARG A 51 -23.11 -18.88 2.43
C ARG A 51 -22.56 -19.81 3.51
N ALA A 52 -21.27 -20.17 3.44
CA ALA A 52 -20.65 -21.00 4.46
C ALA A 52 -20.66 -20.31 5.84
N SER A 53 -21.17 -21.02 6.84
CA SER A 53 -21.30 -20.56 8.23
C SER A 53 -19.95 -20.44 8.94
N PHE A 54 -19.04 -21.38 8.67
CA PHE A 54 -17.67 -21.36 9.18
C PHE A 54 -16.66 -21.34 8.03
N ARG A 55 -15.62 -20.51 8.18
CA ARG A 55 -14.55 -20.37 7.19
C ARG A 55 -13.18 -20.39 7.85
N ALA A 56 -12.31 -21.24 7.34
CA ALA A 56 -10.90 -21.22 7.68
C ALA A 56 -10.24 -19.91 7.21
N PRO A 57 -9.14 -19.46 7.84
CA PRO A 57 -8.42 -18.24 7.42
C PRO A 57 -8.06 -18.23 5.93
N ARG A 58 -7.63 -19.37 5.38
CA ARG A 58 -7.34 -19.54 3.94
C ARG A 58 -8.57 -19.31 3.05
N GLN A 59 -9.76 -19.70 3.50
CA GLN A 59 -11.01 -19.47 2.78
C GLN A 59 -11.41 -17.99 2.81
N ASN A 60 -11.10 -17.26 3.88
CA ASN A 60 -11.30 -15.81 3.94
C ASN A 60 -10.35 -15.06 3.00
N GLU A 61 -9.08 -15.47 2.93
CA GLU A 61 -8.13 -14.94 1.95
C GLU A 61 -8.59 -15.21 0.52
N ARG A 62 -9.04 -16.45 0.25
CA ARG A 62 -9.60 -16.82 -1.06
C ARG A 62 -10.83 -15.98 -1.41
N LYS A 63 -11.75 -15.76 -0.47
CA LYS A 63 -12.92 -14.90 -0.66
C LYS A 63 -12.52 -13.47 -1.05
N ARG A 64 -11.57 -12.86 -0.31
CA ARG A 64 -11.07 -11.51 -0.60
C ARG A 64 -10.39 -11.43 -1.97
N LEU A 65 -9.65 -12.48 -2.35
CA LEU A 65 -9.03 -12.56 -3.67
C LEU A 65 -10.08 -12.60 -4.78
N ILE A 66 -11.09 -13.48 -4.64
CA ILE A 66 -12.17 -13.62 -5.63
C ILE A 66 -12.95 -12.31 -5.77
N GLU A 67 -13.29 -11.67 -4.65
CA GLU A 67 -13.97 -10.36 -4.64
C GLU A 67 -13.20 -9.32 -5.46
N ARG A 68 -11.88 -9.22 -5.23
CA ARG A 68 -11.01 -8.35 -6.00
C ARG A 68 -10.96 -8.74 -7.48
N MET A 69 -10.88 -10.03 -7.80
CA MET A 69 -10.87 -10.49 -9.20
C MET A 69 -12.16 -10.12 -9.93
N ILE A 70 -13.32 -10.33 -9.30
CA ILE A 70 -14.62 -9.96 -9.86
C ILE A 70 -14.67 -8.45 -10.11
N HIS A 71 -14.34 -7.65 -9.10
CA HIS A 71 -14.31 -6.19 -9.22
C HIS A 71 -13.38 -5.72 -10.34
N ASP A 72 -12.16 -6.24 -10.42
CA ASP A 72 -11.18 -5.83 -11.43
C ASP A 72 -11.60 -6.26 -12.84
N ILE A 73 -12.23 -7.42 -13.01
CA ILE A 73 -12.80 -7.87 -14.29
C ILE A 73 -13.96 -6.95 -14.70
N GLU A 74 -14.87 -6.64 -13.78
CA GLU A 74 -16.03 -5.76 -14.05
C GLU A 74 -15.57 -4.34 -14.41
N LYS A 75 -14.59 -3.82 -13.69
CA LYS A 75 -13.98 -2.52 -13.99
C LYS A 75 -13.36 -2.47 -15.39
N ARG A 76 -12.74 -3.56 -15.86
CA ARG A 76 -12.22 -3.61 -17.24
C ARG A 76 -13.33 -3.59 -18.28
N LYS A 77 -14.42 -4.32 -18.04
CA LYS A 77 -15.58 -4.33 -18.95
C LYS A 77 -16.20 -2.94 -19.07
N THR A 78 -16.42 -2.26 -17.95
CA THR A 78 -16.98 -0.90 -17.98
C THR A 78 -16.04 0.10 -18.63
N CYS A 79 -14.72 -0.02 -18.46
CA CYS A 79 -13.76 0.82 -19.18
C CYS A 79 -13.74 0.52 -20.69
N ALA A 80 -13.77 -0.73 -21.11
CA ALA A 80 -13.82 -1.11 -22.53
C ALA A 80 -15.08 -0.56 -23.22
N ASP A 81 -16.25 -0.67 -22.57
CA ASP A 81 -17.52 -0.16 -23.09
C ASP A 81 -17.56 1.38 -23.22
N ASN A 82 -16.67 2.10 -22.52
CA ASN A 82 -16.55 3.55 -22.62
C ASN A 82 -15.55 4.00 -23.70
N GLU A 83 -14.53 3.19 -23.99
CA GLU A 83 -13.57 3.45 -25.08
C GLU A 83 -14.21 3.19 -26.46
N ASP A 84 -15.07 2.18 -26.58
CA ASP A 84 -15.78 1.89 -27.83
C ASP A 84 -16.85 2.94 -28.19
N LYS A 85 -17.36 3.68 -27.20
CA LYS A 85 -18.33 4.78 -27.42
C LYS A 85 -17.70 6.11 -27.85
N ARG A 86 -16.36 6.22 -27.86
CA ARG A 86 -15.64 7.44 -28.30
C ARG A 86 -15.23 7.44 -29.77
N ARG A 87 -15.59 6.41 -30.54
CA ARG A 87 -15.33 6.35 -31.99
C ARG A 87 -16.55 6.83 -32.78
N GLU A 88 -16.93 8.10 -32.62
CA GLU A 88 -17.72 8.75 -33.67
C GLU A 88 -16.79 9.14 -34.84
N PRO A 89 -17.23 9.01 -36.11
CA PRO A 89 -16.40 9.34 -37.25
C PRO A 89 -16.29 10.87 -37.35
N LEU A 90 -15.16 11.41 -36.92
CA LEU A 90 -14.86 12.82 -37.03
C LEU A 90 -14.65 13.17 -38.51
N VAL A 91 -15.70 13.70 -39.12
CA VAL A 91 -15.66 14.31 -40.45
C VAL A 91 -14.62 15.42 -40.43
N SER A 92 -13.63 15.26 -41.29
CA SER A 92 -12.55 16.20 -41.55
C SER A 92 -13.10 17.57 -41.97
N ALA A 93 -12.87 18.59 -41.14
CA ALA A 93 -12.90 19.98 -41.56
C ALA A 93 -11.70 20.70 -40.91
N ALA A 94 -10.78 21.10 -41.78
CA ALA A 94 -9.62 21.92 -41.46
C ALA A 94 -10.03 23.27 -40.83
N THR A 95 -9.22 23.80 -39.91
CA THR A 95 -8.80 25.21 -39.87
C THR A 95 -7.61 25.35 -38.93
N GLU A 96 -6.56 25.99 -39.44
CA GLU A 96 -5.27 26.25 -38.82
C GLU A 96 -5.30 27.40 -37.79
N LYS A 97 -4.15 27.57 -37.09
CA LYS A 97 -3.66 28.67 -36.20
C LYS A 97 -3.52 28.18 -34.74
N SER A 98 -2.43 28.40 -34.01
CA SER A 98 -1.23 29.21 -34.19
C SER A 98 -0.18 28.84 -33.12
N SER A 99 1.10 29.04 -33.46
CA SER A 99 2.17 29.60 -32.61
C SER A 99 2.71 28.86 -31.37
N GLY A 100 4.02 28.55 -31.41
CA GLY A 100 4.95 28.87 -30.31
C GLY A 100 5.55 27.70 -29.52
N LEU A 101 6.73 27.24 -29.92
CA LEU A 101 7.79 26.71 -29.03
C LEU A 101 8.90 27.79 -29.01
N PRO A 102 9.71 27.99 -27.95
CA PRO A 102 10.54 26.94 -27.33
C PRO A 102 10.91 27.11 -25.82
N CYS A 103 11.70 26.14 -25.29
CA CYS A 103 12.66 26.22 -24.15
C CYS A 103 12.12 26.65 -22.76
N GLY A 104 12.43 26.01 -21.62
CA GLY A 104 13.72 25.55 -21.09
C GLY A 104 13.85 26.09 -19.64
N ASP A 105 14.53 25.34 -18.77
CA ASP A 105 14.88 25.63 -17.36
C ASP A 105 13.74 25.74 -16.32
N SER A 106 13.66 24.83 -15.32
CA SER A 106 14.53 24.76 -14.13
C SER A 106 14.28 25.93 -13.19
N ASP A 107 13.43 25.73 -12.18
CA ASP A 107 13.76 26.29 -10.88
C ASP A 107 13.31 25.42 -9.72
N ASP A 108 14.23 25.31 -8.79
CA ASP A 108 14.41 24.32 -7.75
C ASP A 108 13.93 24.95 -6.44
N THR A 109 12.82 24.49 -5.87
CA THR A 109 12.37 24.94 -4.54
C THR A 109 12.86 23.98 -3.47
N LEU A 110 14.15 24.15 -3.18
CA LEU A 110 14.82 24.06 -1.88
C LEU A 110 14.06 23.33 -0.76
N LEU A 111 14.43 22.06 -0.58
CA LEU A 111 14.32 21.35 0.69
C LEU A 111 15.17 22.04 1.77
N PRO A 112 14.77 21.99 3.05
CA PRO A 112 15.59 22.51 4.13
C PRO A 112 16.87 21.69 4.27
N SER A 113 17.99 22.39 4.06
CA SER A 113 19.32 22.10 4.55
C SER A 113 19.30 21.40 5.91
N CYS A 114 19.84 20.19 5.96
CA CYS A 114 20.81 19.73 6.96
C CYS A 114 21.11 18.25 6.69
N ILE A 115 22.33 17.94 6.23
CA ILE A 115 23.25 16.95 6.82
C ILE A 115 24.56 17.12 6.03
N ASP A 116 25.46 17.92 6.61
CA ASP A 116 26.88 17.84 6.30
C ASP A 116 27.36 16.43 6.62
N ILE A 117 27.77 15.67 5.61
CA ILE A 117 28.59 14.47 5.81
C ILE A 117 30.04 14.96 5.91
N SER A 118 30.37 15.49 7.09
CA SER A 118 31.76 15.55 7.53
C SER A 118 31.99 14.38 8.48
N LEU A 119 32.50 13.26 7.97
CA LEU A 119 33.24 12.33 8.80
C LEU A 119 34.49 13.07 9.32
N PRO A 120 34.70 13.08 10.63
CA PRO A 120 35.76 12.20 11.12
C PRO A 120 35.34 11.42 12.37
N VAL A 121 35.77 10.16 12.39
CA VAL A 121 36.22 9.40 13.57
C VAL A 121 35.68 9.88 14.92
N ALA A 122 34.55 9.31 15.35
CA ALA A 122 34.24 9.06 16.75
C ALA A 122 33.14 7.99 16.81
N PHE A 123 33.52 6.73 17.03
CA PHE A 123 32.57 5.66 17.36
C PHE A 123 32.05 5.91 18.79
N ALA A 124 31.13 6.86 18.94
CA ALA A 124 30.20 6.86 20.06
C ALA A 124 29.11 5.84 19.71
N ALA A 125 29.34 4.58 20.07
CA ALA A 125 28.40 3.49 19.84
C ALA A 125 27.10 3.79 20.59
N LYS A 126 26.08 4.25 19.87
CA LYS A 126 24.72 4.31 20.41
C LYS A 126 24.26 2.87 20.69
N PRO A 127 23.68 2.58 21.87
CA PRO A 127 23.37 1.21 22.30
C PRO A 127 22.44 0.46 21.32
N ASP A 128 21.65 1.19 20.54
CA ASP A 128 20.72 0.64 19.53
C ASP A 128 21.40 -0.10 18.37
N HIS A 129 22.73 0.03 18.22
CA HIS A 129 23.47 -0.65 17.16
C HIS A 129 23.66 -2.14 17.42
N PHE A 130 23.53 -2.60 18.67
CA PHE A 130 23.59 -4.02 19.05
C PHE A 130 22.26 -4.76 18.90
N VAL A 131 21.16 -4.03 18.72
CA VAL A 131 19.84 -4.64 18.50
C VAL A 131 19.73 -5.08 17.04
N PRO A 132 19.36 -6.33 16.74
CA PRO A 132 19.12 -6.78 15.36
C PRO A 132 18.11 -5.87 14.66
N ARG A 133 18.35 -5.59 13.36
CA ARG A 133 17.49 -4.67 12.57
C ARG A 133 16.00 -5.02 12.63
N THR A 134 15.66 -6.29 12.81
CA THR A 134 14.28 -6.80 12.91
C THR A 134 13.54 -6.31 14.15
N VAL A 135 14.25 -5.88 15.20
CA VAL A 135 13.70 -5.39 16.46
C VAL A 135 13.85 -3.87 16.59
N ARG A 136 14.51 -3.22 15.62
CA ARG A 136 14.62 -1.76 15.57
C ARG A 136 13.31 -1.17 15.10
N ILE A 137 12.45 -0.80 16.03
CA ILE A 137 11.22 -0.08 15.73
C ILE A 137 11.59 1.37 15.41
N SER A 138 11.68 1.71 14.12
CA SER A 138 11.68 3.12 13.74
C SER A 138 10.27 3.65 14.00
N CYS A 139 10.10 4.44 15.07
CA CYS A 139 8.92 5.27 15.23
C CYS A 139 8.89 6.26 14.06
N CYS A 140 8.21 5.89 12.98
CA CYS A 140 7.83 6.81 11.93
C CYS A 140 6.95 7.89 12.58
N ILE A 141 7.46 9.11 12.56
CA ILE A 141 6.85 10.29 13.17
C ILE A 141 5.59 10.62 12.36
N SER A 142 4.42 10.33 12.93
CA SER A 142 3.19 11.08 12.66
C SER A 142 2.33 11.30 13.91
N ASP A 143 2.72 10.75 15.05
CA ASP A 143 2.23 11.19 16.34
C ASP A 143 3.34 12.01 16.97
N SER A 144 3.09 13.29 17.25
CA SER A 144 4.01 14.08 18.06
C SER A 144 4.22 13.34 19.38
N ILE A 145 5.44 13.41 19.93
CA ILE A 145 5.77 12.77 21.23
C ILE A 145 4.75 13.17 22.31
N ASP A 146 4.18 14.37 22.18
CA ASP A 146 3.13 14.89 23.04
C ASP A 146 1.80 14.15 22.91
N GLU A 147 1.35 13.80 21.70
CA GLU A 147 0.13 13.02 21.51
C GLU A 147 0.25 11.60 22.08
N ARG A 148 1.44 10.99 21.96
CA ARG A 148 1.69 9.68 22.58
C ARG A 148 1.66 9.76 24.12
N ARG A 149 2.25 10.82 24.68
CA ARG A 149 2.23 11.06 26.14
C ARG A 149 0.83 11.34 26.65
N LYS A 150 0.00 12.08 25.90
CA LYS A 150 -1.41 12.33 26.24
C LYS A 150 -2.22 11.03 26.25
N ARG A 151 -2.11 10.20 25.20
CA ARG A 151 -2.81 8.90 25.15
C ARG A 151 -2.40 7.99 26.30
N ALA A 152 -1.11 7.90 26.59
CA ALA A 152 -0.61 7.09 27.70
C ALA A 152 -1.15 7.56 29.06
N LYS A 153 -1.20 8.88 29.30
CA LYS A 153 -1.79 9.43 30.54
C LYS A 153 -3.29 9.14 30.67
N VAL A 154 -4.04 9.28 29.58
CA VAL A 154 -5.48 8.98 29.57
C VAL A 154 -5.73 7.50 29.86
N GLU A 155 -4.93 6.61 29.27
CA GLU A 155 -5.03 5.17 29.51
C GLU A 155 -4.67 4.81 30.96
N GLU A 156 -3.61 5.41 31.50
CA GLU A 156 -3.22 5.24 32.92
C GLU A 156 -4.32 5.72 33.88
N GLU A 157 -4.89 6.91 33.65
CA GLU A 157 -6.01 7.41 34.45
C GLU A 157 -7.24 6.51 34.36
N THR A 158 -7.56 5.98 33.17
CA THR A 158 -8.68 5.04 33.04
C THR A 158 -8.45 3.75 33.83
N LEU A 159 -7.24 3.18 33.78
CA LEU A 159 -6.93 1.96 34.53
C LEU A 159 -6.94 2.19 36.05
N LEU A 160 -6.50 3.37 36.51
CA LEU A 160 -6.53 3.74 37.93
C LEU A 160 -7.93 4.12 38.41
N SER A 161 -8.82 4.56 37.51
CA SER A 161 -10.22 4.91 37.83
C SER A 161 -11.16 3.71 37.92
N ILE A 162 -10.72 2.53 37.45
CA ILE A 162 -11.49 1.29 37.55
C ILE A 162 -11.37 0.79 38.99
N ASP A 163 -12.18 1.36 39.87
CA ASP A 163 -12.31 0.97 41.28
C ASP A 163 -13.31 -0.21 41.45
N THR A 164 -13.39 -1.09 40.45
CA THR A 164 -14.40 -2.17 40.39
C THR A 164 -13.93 -3.47 41.04
N VAL A 165 -12.70 -3.52 41.56
CA VAL A 165 -12.14 -4.73 42.18
C VAL A 165 -12.75 -4.96 43.57
N GLY A 166 -13.16 -3.91 44.29
CA GLY A 166 -13.76 -4.03 45.63
C GLY A 166 -15.14 -4.68 45.60
N ASN A 167 -16.09 -4.10 44.85
CA ASN A 167 -17.49 -4.55 44.88
C ASN A 167 -17.72 -5.88 44.13
N ALA A 168 -16.98 -6.14 43.06
CA ALA A 168 -17.17 -7.36 42.27
C ALA A 168 -16.62 -8.63 42.94
N LEU A 169 -15.68 -8.47 43.88
CA LEU A 169 -15.16 -9.60 44.67
C LEU A 169 -16.07 -9.92 45.86
N ASP A 170 -16.62 -8.91 46.54
CA ASP A 170 -17.61 -9.14 47.61
C ASP A 170 -18.87 -9.84 47.07
N ASP A 171 -19.39 -9.40 45.91
CA ASP A 171 -20.52 -10.08 45.24
C ASP A 171 -20.19 -11.53 44.82
N PHE A 172 -18.92 -11.85 44.56
CA PHE A 172 -18.47 -13.20 44.24
C PHE A 172 -18.41 -14.10 45.49
N PHE A 173 -17.95 -13.57 46.64
CA PHE A 173 -17.90 -14.32 47.89
C PHE A 173 -19.29 -14.51 48.52
N ASP A 174 -20.20 -13.55 48.34
CA ASP A 174 -21.60 -13.68 48.78
C ASP A 174 -22.41 -14.67 47.92
N SER A 175 -21.90 -15.04 46.74
CA SER A 175 -22.51 -16.03 45.83
C SER A 175 -21.98 -17.47 46.02
N LEU A 176 -21.03 -17.70 46.93
CA LEU A 176 -20.51 -19.04 47.28
C LEU A 176 -21.30 -19.68 48.44
#